data_AF-A0A392V869-F1
#
_entry.id   AF-A0A392V869-F1
#
_cell.length_a   1.000
_cell.length_b   1.000
_cell.length_c   1.000
_cell.angle_alpha   90.00
_cell.angle_beta   90.00
_cell.angle_gamma   90.00
#
_symmetry.space_group_name_H-M   'P 1'
#
loop_
_entity.id
_entity.type
_entity.pdbx_description
1 polymer ?
#
loop_
_entity_poly.entity_id
_entity_poly.type
_entity_poly.pdbx_seq_one_letter_code
_entity_poly.pdbx_strand_id
1 'polypeptide(L)' 'MSAAELEKLKEQLEELLEKKFVRPNVSPWSAPVLLVKKKDGSM' A
#
# COMPACT_ATOMS: atom_id res chain seq x y z
N MET A 1 6.46 -10.30 -4.68
CA MET A 1 6.63 -8.90 -5.10
C MET A 1 8.08 -8.67 -5.39
N SER A 2 8.39 -8.03 -6.51
CA SER A 2 9.74 -7.54 -6.79
C SER A 2 10.14 -6.45 -5.80
N ALA A 3 11.43 -6.18 -5.65
CA ALA A 3 11.91 -5.12 -4.76
C ALA A 3 11.27 -3.74 -5.09
N ALA A 4 11.10 -3.45 -6.39
CA ALA A 4 10.50 -2.21 -6.87
C ALA A 4 8.99 -2.10 -6.54
N GLU A 5 8.27 -3.21 -6.48
CA GLU A 5 6.86 -3.21 -6.05
C GLU A 5 6.72 -2.97 -4.55
N LEU A 6 7.67 -3.48 -3.75
CA LEU A 6 7.67 -3.28 -2.30
C LEU A 6 8.01 -1.84 -1.91
N GLU A 7 8.93 -1.18 -2.60
CA GLU A 7 9.23 0.24 -2.38
C GLU A 7 7.99 1.10 -2.64
N LYS A 8 7.34 0.92 -3.80
CA LYS A 8 6.12 1.67 -4.13
C LYS A 8 4.97 1.42 -3.16
N LEU A 9 4.81 0.16 -2.71
CA LEU A 9 3.79 -0.18 -1.73
C LEU A 9 4.03 0.55 -0.40
N LYS A 10 5.30 0.69 0.02
CA LYS A 10 5.65 1.45 1.23
C LYS A 10 5.37 2.95 1.07
N GLU A 11 5.76 3.54 -0.06
CA GLU A 11 5.47 4.96 -0.36
C GLU A 11 3.96 5.24 -0.31
N GLN A 12 3.14 4.40 -0.96
CA GLN A 12 1.68 4.54 -0.91
C GLN A 12 1.12 4.37 0.51
N LEU A 13 1.66 3.45 1.30
CA LEU A 13 1.26 3.25 2.70
C LEU A 13 1.60 4.47 3.56
N GLU A 14 2.78 5.07 3.39
CA GLU A 14 3.18 6.28 4.11
C GLU A 14 2.23 7.44 3.80
N GLU A 15 1.89 7.67 2.52
CA GLU A 15 0.90 8.69 2.15
C GLU A 15 -0.48 8.45 2.79
N LEU A 16 -0.93 7.19 2.85
CA LEU A 16 -2.22 6.84 3.45
C LEU A 16 -2.20 7.02 4.99
N LEU A 17 -1.06 6.78 5.63
CA LEU A 17 -0.85 7.03 7.05
C LEU A 17 -0.84 8.54 7.34
N GLU A 18 -0.15 9.34 6.53
CA GLU A 18 -0.13 10.80 6.65
C GLU A 18 -1.52 11.42 6.47
N LYS A 19 -2.28 10.93 5.49
CA LYS A 19 -3.69 11.32 5.26
C LYS A 19 -4.64 10.81 6.35
N LYS A 20 -4.15 9.99 7.31
CA LYS A 20 -4.91 9.35 8.38
C LYS A 20 -6.05 8.45 7.89
N PHE A 21 -5.92 7.91 6.67
CA PHE A 21 -6.88 6.96 6.12
C PHE A 21 -6.68 5.55 6.71
N VAL A 22 -5.44 5.21 7.06
CA VAL A 22 -5.08 3.93 7.69
C VAL A 22 -4.33 4.16 9.00
N ARG A 23 -4.27 3.12 9.84
CA ARG A 23 -3.46 3.10 11.07
C ARG A 23 -2.89 1.71 11.30
N PRO A 24 -1.76 1.58 12.00
CA PRO A 24 -1.25 0.28 12.43
C PRO A 24 -2.31 -0.50 13.23
N ASN A 25 -2.42 -1.80 12.98
CA ASN A 25 -3.31 -2.70 13.71
C ASN A 25 -2.55 -3.96 14.16
N VAL A 26 -3.10 -4.66 15.16
CA VAL A 26 -2.61 -5.95 15.67
C VAL A 26 -3.70 -7.04 15.62
N SER A 27 -4.59 -6.93 14.62
CA SER A 27 -5.71 -7.87 14.45
C SER A 27 -5.20 -9.25 14.05
N PRO A 28 -5.76 -10.35 14.59
CA PRO A 28 -5.43 -11.69 14.11
C PRO A 28 -6.06 -12.00 12.73
N TRP A 29 -6.96 -11.13 12.24
CA TRP A 29 -7.47 -11.17 10.86
C TRP A 29 -6.73 -10.19 9.97
N SER A 30 -6.27 -10.71 8.82
CA SER A 30 -5.55 -9.97 7.78
C SER A 30 -6.18 -10.24 6.41
N ALA A 31 -6.15 -9.24 5.53
CA ALA A 31 -6.56 -9.39 4.14
C ALA A 31 -5.35 -9.14 3.22
N PRO A 32 -5.21 -9.91 2.12
CA PRO A 32 -4.18 -9.64 1.14
C PRO A 32 -4.48 -8.34 0.38
N VAL A 33 -3.42 -7.61 0.00
CA VAL A 33 -3.49 -6.38 -0.80
C VAL A 33 -2.81 -6.60 -2.14
N LEU A 34 -3.41 -6.08 -3.22
CA LEU A 34 -2.87 -6.14 -4.57
C LEU A 34 -2.55 -4.73 -5.06
N LEU A 35 -1.35 -4.55 -5.62
CA LEU A 35 -0.96 -3.33 -6.31
C LEU A 35 -1.38 -3.45 -7.79
N VAL A 36 -2.08 -2.43 -8.30
CA VAL A 36 -2.60 -2.42 -9.67
C VAL A 36 -2.20 -1.13 -10.35
N LYS A 37 -1.56 -1.24 -11.51
CA LYS A 37 -1.25 -0.08 -12.36
C LYS A 37 -2.54 0.55 -12.89
N LYS A 38 -2.70 1.84 -12.68
CA LYS A 38 -3.87 2.59 -13.16
C LYS A 38 -3.76 2.90 -14.66
N LYS A 39 -4.90 3.24 -15.28
CA LYS A 39 -5.00 3.51 -16.73
C LYS A 39 -4.19 4.72 -17.18
N ASP A 40 -4.00 5.70 -16.32
CA ASP A 40 -3.17 6.89 -16.50
C ASP A 40 -1.67 6.59 -16.42
N GLY A 41 -1.29 5.33 -16.22
CA GLY A 41 0.10 4.89 -16.19
C GLY A 41 0.78 5.06 -14.82
N SER A 42 0.11 5.70 -13.87
CA SER A 42 0.52 5.73 -12.48
C SER A 42 0.42 4.34 -11.83
N MET A 43 1.32 4.06 -10.90
CA MET A 43 1.29 2.88 -10.02
C MET A 43 0.72 3.30 -8.68
#